data_AF-A0A0S8B5P9-F1
#
_entry.id   AF-A0A0S8B5P9-F1
#
_cell.length_a   1.000
_cell.length_b   1.000
_cell.length_c   1.000
_cell.angle_alpha   90.00
_cell.angle_beta   90.00
_cell.angle_gamma   90.00
#
_symmetry.space_group_name_H-M   'P 1'
#
loop_
_entity.id
_entity.type
_entity.pdbx_description
1 polymer ?
#
loop_
_entity_poly.entity_id
_entity_poly.type
_entity_poly.pdbx_seq_one_letter_code
_entity_poly.pdbx_strand_id
1 'polypeptide(L)'
;IPSIETIQAISDPFVYFRTLQEAGLETIEYRIARGGHRLLPRLIVPEPSPGPHTEPQPEPMMAAPADDAPPRYERVRRTYREITSVLGRTTETEFRRITSAIFRVYPVPILRIRLYWDPEEEDWQIGQIYPVAFDVLGPDEVALLATELGKDRLRRRAADTAEARPFRIACLFDENDPYAPTDEATLERFERAAERHNALFEVIGREDLATLAEYDALFIRTVTAIDHYAFTFSRTAESLDIPVIDDPRSIMRCSNKVYLHELFQKHGLATPLTAIISRKTPPADVEALGLPIILKLPDGTFSHAVKKAGTLEELERISKEMFRRSPLLIAQEFTPTAFDWRIGVLDGAPLFAAKYHMVKDTVVIEVNDNPNIMEGDEDAVERDRIYDAIVATLLRRIRVPHSGSDHR
;
A
#
# COMPACT_ATOMS: atom_id res chain seq x y z
N ILE A 1 26.28 -4.69 8.37
CA ILE A 1 25.38 -3.81 7.60
C ILE A 1 25.22 -4.49 6.25
N PRO A 2 24.02 -4.96 5.88
CA PRO A 2 23.84 -5.68 4.62
C PRO A 2 24.29 -4.77 3.46
N SER A 3 25.08 -5.32 2.55
CA SER A 3 25.61 -4.57 1.41
C SER A 3 24.51 -4.18 0.44
N ILE A 4 24.81 -3.24 -0.47
CA ILE A 4 23.93 -2.83 -1.58
C ILE A 4 23.41 -4.03 -2.40
N GLU A 5 24.15 -5.13 -2.49
CA GLU A 5 23.71 -6.38 -3.13
C GLU A 5 22.60 -7.10 -2.33
N THR A 6 22.64 -7.00 -1.01
CA THR A 6 21.58 -7.51 -0.14
C THR A 6 20.32 -6.67 -0.26
N ILE A 7 20.44 -5.37 -0.57
CA ILE A 7 19.33 -4.42 -0.75
C ILE A 7 18.71 -4.52 -2.16
N GLN A 8 19.49 -4.80 -3.20
CA GLN A 8 18.97 -5.07 -4.53
C GLN A 8 18.17 -6.38 -4.61
N ALA A 9 18.38 -7.31 -3.68
CA ALA A 9 17.52 -8.48 -3.47
C ALA A 9 16.23 -8.18 -2.66
N ILE A 10 16.06 -6.97 -2.13
CA ILE A 10 14.87 -6.54 -1.37
C ILE A 10 13.78 -6.07 -2.34
N SER A 11 13.27 -7.03 -3.10
CA SER A 11 11.86 -7.05 -3.52
C SER A 11 11.03 -7.93 -2.58
N ASP A 12 11.66 -8.56 -1.59
CA ASP A 12 11.02 -9.40 -0.57
C ASP A 12 11.07 -8.70 0.81
N PRO A 13 9.92 -8.20 1.33
CA PRO A 13 9.82 -7.56 2.65
C PRO A 13 10.43 -8.39 3.78
N PHE A 14 10.45 -9.71 3.63
CA PHE A 14 10.93 -10.65 4.64
C PHE A 14 12.44 -10.57 4.90
N VAL A 15 13.24 -10.21 3.90
CA VAL A 15 14.70 -10.11 4.03
C VAL A 15 15.08 -8.85 4.81
N TYR A 16 14.41 -7.74 4.54
CA TYR A 16 14.59 -6.46 5.25
C TYR A 16 14.33 -6.60 6.76
N PHE A 17 13.20 -7.22 7.15
CA PHE A 17 12.86 -7.43 8.55
C PHE A 17 13.81 -8.39 9.26
N ARG A 18 14.28 -9.45 8.59
CA ARG A 18 15.24 -10.38 9.17
C ARG A 18 16.57 -9.70 9.45
N THR A 19 17.03 -8.82 8.55
CA THR A 19 18.27 -8.08 8.77
C THR A 19 18.15 -7.04 9.89
N LEU A 20 16.97 -6.46 10.10
CA LEU A 20 16.68 -5.60 11.25
C LEU A 20 16.66 -6.39 12.58
N GLN A 21 16.12 -7.62 12.60
CA GLN A 21 16.19 -8.52 13.75
C GLN A 21 17.61 -8.98 14.06
N GLU A 22 18.40 -9.34 13.05
CA GLU A 22 19.82 -9.72 13.18
C GLU A 22 20.68 -8.55 13.70
N ALA A 23 20.24 -7.31 13.49
CA ALA A 23 20.86 -6.09 14.03
C ALA A 23 20.39 -5.73 15.46
N GLY A 24 19.53 -6.55 16.07
CA GLY A 24 19.09 -6.39 17.46
C GLY A 24 18.02 -5.31 17.68
N LEU A 25 17.25 -4.97 16.64
CA LEU A 25 16.12 -4.05 16.75
C LEU A 25 14.83 -4.81 17.07
N GLU A 26 14.05 -4.31 18.03
CA GLU A 26 12.70 -4.81 18.30
C GLU A 26 11.81 -4.50 17.08
N THR A 27 11.56 -5.52 16.28
CA THR A 27 10.55 -5.51 15.21
C THR A 27 9.31 -6.24 15.70
N ILE A 28 8.11 -5.81 15.27
CA ILE A 28 6.87 -6.58 15.46
C ILE A 28 7.10 -8.02 14.95
N GLU A 29 6.83 -9.04 15.76
CA GLU A 29 6.99 -10.45 15.37
C GLU A 29 6.10 -10.75 14.16
N TYR A 30 6.69 -10.75 12.96
CA TYR A 30 6.06 -11.32 11.79
C TYR A 30 6.28 -12.83 11.81
N ARG A 31 5.41 -13.58 12.48
CA ARG A 31 5.37 -15.04 12.31
C ARG A 31 4.87 -15.35 10.89
N ILE A 32 5.78 -15.43 9.93
CA ILE A 32 5.57 -16.29 8.76
C ILE A 32 6.02 -17.68 9.15
N ALA A 33 5.07 -18.60 9.15
CA ALA A 33 5.33 -20.03 9.06
C ALA A 33 6.25 -20.31 7.86
N ARG A 34 7.55 -20.50 8.10
CA ARG A 34 8.42 -21.22 7.16
C ARG A 34 8.10 -22.70 7.25
N GLY A 35 7.00 -23.04 6.61
CA GLY A 35 6.46 -24.37 6.39
C GLY A 35 5.29 -24.12 5.46
N GLY A 36 5.44 -24.46 4.19
CA GLY A 36 4.59 -23.99 3.10
C GLY A 36 3.12 -24.31 3.30
N HIS A 37 2.37 -23.40 3.90
CA HIS A 37 0.92 -23.35 3.85
C HIS A 37 0.49 -21.89 3.87
N ARG A 38 0.42 -21.30 2.67
CA ARG A 38 -0.52 -20.22 2.42
C ARG A 38 -1.90 -20.85 2.63
N LEU A 39 -2.49 -20.72 3.81
CA LEU A 39 -3.93 -20.95 3.96
C LEU A 39 -4.66 -19.74 3.37
N LEU A 40 -4.51 -19.54 2.07
CA LEU A 40 -5.71 -19.28 1.31
C LEU A 40 -6.50 -20.59 1.41
N PRO A 41 -7.76 -20.62 1.88
CA PRO A 41 -8.58 -21.77 1.57
C PRO A 41 -8.47 -21.94 0.06
N ARG A 42 -7.89 -23.06 -0.38
CA ARG A 42 -7.90 -23.42 -1.79
C ARG A 42 -9.35 -23.27 -2.22
N LEU A 43 -9.60 -22.34 -3.14
CA LEU A 43 -10.82 -22.35 -3.92
C LEU A 43 -10.79 -23.69 -4.65
N ILE A 44 -11.39 -24.71 -4.05
CA ILE A 44 -11.70 -25.94 -4.77
C ILE A 44 -12.83 -25.52 -5.68
N VAL A 45 -12.49 -25.05 -6.88
CA VAL A 45 -13.44 -24.97 -7.98
C VAL A 45 -13.74 -26.43 -8.32
N PRO A 46 -14.94 -26.96 -8.02
CA PRO A 46 -15.29 -28.27 -8.54
C PRO A 46 -15.41 -28.08 -10.05
N GLU A 47 -14.71 -28.92 -10.83
CA GLU A 47 -15.07 -29.06 -12.25
C GLU A 47 -16.56 -29.43 -12.34
N PRO A 48 -17.28 -28.94 -13.36
CA PRO A 48 -18.69 -29.25 -13.51
C PRO A 48 -18.79 -30.75 -13.84
N SER A 49 -19.19 -31.56 -12.86
CA SER A 49 -19.40 -32.98 -13.10
C SER A 49 -20.88 -33.28 -13.37
N PRO A 50 -21.17 -34.06 -14.41
CA PRO A 50 -22.52 -34.46 -14.79
C PRO A 50 -23.07 -35.43 -13.73
N GLY A 51 -24.38 -35.42 -13.51
CA GLY A 51 -25.02 -36.39 -12.59
C GLY A 51 -24.90 -37.84 -13.08
N PRO A 52 -25.56 -38.80 -12.40
CA PRO A 52 -25.41 -39.17 -11.00
C PRO A 52 -24.83 -40.60 -10.83
N HIS A 53 -24.27 -40.86 -9.64
CA HIS A 53 -23.86 -42.16 -9.05
C HIS A 53 -22.48 -42.79 -9.40
N THR A 54 -21.63 -42.82 -8.35
CA THR A 54 -20.69 -43.87 -7.86
C THR A 54 -19.43 -44.26 -8.66
N GLU A 55 -18.27 -43.71 -8.20
CA GLU A 55 -16.84 -44.18 -8.16
C GLU A 55 -16.21 -44.99 -9.33
N PRO A 56 -14.92 -44.75 -9.75
CA PRO A 56 -13.73 -44.86 -8.87
C PRO A 56 -12.59 -43.83 -9.11
N GLN A 57 -11.64 -43.79 -8.17
CA GLN A 57 -10.42 -42.96 -8.22
C GLN A 57 -9.36 -43.50 -9.21
N PRO A 58 -8.50 -42.63 -9.78
CA PRO A 58 -7.13 -42.98 -10.12
C PRO A 58 -6.12 -42.43 -9.09
N GLU A 59 -5.14 -43.26 -8.72
CA GLU A 59 -4.02 -42.92 -7.84
C GLU A 59 -3.02 -41.93 -8.47
N PRO A 60 -2.28 -41.14 -7.65
CA PRO A 60 -1.37 -40.10 -8.13
C PRO A 60 -0.01 -40.64 -8.60
N MET A 61 0.47 -40.12 -9.73
CA MET A 61 1.83 -40.28 -10.26
C MET A 61 2.85 -39.51 -9.40
N MET A 62 3.32 -40.14 -8.32
CA MET A 62 4.60 -39.99 -7.61
C MET A 62 4.41 -40.07 -6.10
N ALA A 63 5.06 -41.07 -5.50
CA ALA A 63 5.14 -41.28 -4.07
C ALA A 63 6.40 -40.62 -3.49
N ALA A 64 6.26 -39.95 -2.35
CA ALA A 64 7.34 -39.50 -1.47
C ALA A 64 6.99 -39.87 -0.02
N PRO A 65 8.00 -40.09 0.84
CA PRO A 65 8.02 -41.20 1.78
C PRO A 65 7.13 -41.02 3.01
N ALA A 66 6.67 -42.17 3.51
CA ALA A 66 5.98 -42.31 4.78
C ALA A 66 6.89 -41.83 5.92
N ASP A 67 6.51 -40.73 6.56
CA ASP A 67 6.45 -40.64 8.04
C ASP A 67 6.14 -39.22 8.57
N ASP A 68 6.01 -38.20 7.72
CA ASP A 68 5.64 -36.83 8.18
C ASP A 68 4.58 -36.14 7.27
N ALA A 69 3.52 -36.86 6.92
CA ALA A 69 2.34 -36.21 6.32
C ALA A 69 1.52 -35.51 7.42
N PRO A 70 1.21 -34.20 7.32
CA PRO A 70 0.27 -33.57 8.24
C PRO A 70 -1.07 -34.32 8.16
N PRO A 71 -1.81 -34.44 9.29
CA PRO A 71 -3.01 -35.25 9.34
C PRO A 71 -3.94 -34.83 8.22
N ARG A 72 -4.25 -35.79 7.33
CA ARG A 72 -5.33 -35.63 6.35
C ARG A 72 -6.56 -35.20 7.14
N TYR A 73 -7.17 -34.08 6.76
CA TYR A 73 -8.40 -33.56 7.36
C TYR A 73 -9.38 -34.73 7.51
N GLU A 74 -9.58 -35.20 8.73
CA GLU A 74 -10.53 -36.25 9.01
C GLU A 74 -11.90 -35.71 8.60
N ARG A 75 -12.57 -36.42 7.69
CA ARG A 75 -13.94 -36.11 7.29
C ARG A 75 -14.84 -36.42 8.48
N VAL A 76 -14.84 -35.55 9.48
CA VAL A 76 -15.84 -35.60 10.54
C VAL A 76 -17.16 -35.31 9.84
N ARG A 77 -18.04 -36.31 9.76
CA ARG A 77 -19.43 -36.13 9.34
C ARG A 77 -20.15 -35.31 10.43
N ARG A 78 -19.81 -34.03 10.55
CA ARG A 78 -20.59 -33.07 11.33
C ARG A 78 -21.72 -32.58 10.44
N THR A 79 -22.94 -32.59 10.97
CA THR A 79 -24.08 -31.93 10.34
C THR A 79 -23.72 -30.47 10.13
N TYR A 80 -23.79 -30.00 8.90
CA TYR A 80 -23.49 -28.61 8.56
C TYR A 80 -24.75 -27.90 8.10
N ARG A 81 -24.82 -26.61 8.37
CA ARG A 81 -25.82 -25.72 7.80
C ARG A 81 -25.16 -24.89 6.71
N GLU A 82 -25.82 -24.74 5.57
CA GLU A 82 -25.29 -24.01 4.44
C GLU A 82 -26.13 -22.78 4.18
N ILE A 83 -25.47 -21.63 4.10
CA ILE A 83 -26.09 -20.31 3.94
C ILE A 83 -25.55 -19.68 2.67
N THR A 84 -26.41 -18.97 1.96
CA THR A 84 -26.03 -18.21 0.78
C THR A 84 -25.94 -16.74 1.12
N SER A 85 -24.78 -16.16 0.84
CA SER A 85 -24.62 -14.71 0.78
C SER A 85 -24.75 -14.23 -0.65
N VAL A 86 -25.69 -13.33 -0.89
CA VAL A 86 -25.91 -12.60 -2.14
C VAL A 86 -25.57 -11.14 -1.88
N LEU A 87 -24.43 -10.66 -2.39
CA LEU A 87 -23.93 -9.29 -2.19
C LEU A 87 -23.90 -8.89 -0.69
N GLY A 88 -23.46 -9.79 0.18
CA GLY A 88 -23.43 -9.59 1.63
C GLY A 88 -24.78 -9.69 2.35
N ARG A 89 -25.86 -9.93 1.62
CA ARG A 89 -27.21 -10.22 2.16
C ARG A 89 -27.50 -11.70 2.12
N THR A 90 -28.55 -12.13 2.82
CA THR A 90 -29.02 -13.52 2.82
C THR A 90 -30.52 -13.54 3.06
N THR A 91 -31.19 -14.60 2.60
CA THR A 91 -32.60 -14.89 2.86
C THR A 91 -32.82 -15.28 4.33
N GLU A 92 -31.80 -15.83 4.99
CA GLU A 92 -31.85 -16.26 6.40
C GLU A 92 -31.54 -15.10 7.35
N THR A 93 -32.58 -14.53 7.96
CA THR A 93 -32.49 -13.27 8.72
C THR A 93 -31.51 -13.31 9.89
N GLU A 94 -31.35 -14.47 10.53
CA GLU A 94 -30.45 -14.70 11.66
C GLU A 94 -28.96 -14.57 11.29
N PHE A 95 -28.60 -14.77 10.01
CA PHE A 95 -27.20 -14.72 9.55
C PHE A 95 -26.82 -13.42 8.84
N ARG A 96 -27.70 -12.41 8.80
CA ARG A 96 -27.44 -11.13 8.09
C ARG A 96 -26.15 -10.44 8.54
N ARG A 97 -25.84 -10.47 9.84
CA ARG A 97 -24.64 -9.83 10.39
C ARG A 97 -23.38 -10.54 9.91
N ILE A 98 -23.35 -11.87 9.96
CA ILE A 98 -22.19 -12.67 9.58
C ILE A 98 -21.97 -12.65 8.07
N THR A 99 -23.03 -12.72 7.24
CA THR A 99 -22.88 -12.62 5.78
C THR A 99 -22.40 -11.24 5.34
N SER A 100 -22.84 -10.16 6.02
CA SER A 100 -22.35 -8.81 5.76
C SER A 100 -20.88 -8.65 6.16
N ALA A 101 -20.46 -9.23 7.29
CA ALA A 101 -19.07 -9.19 7.73
C ALA A 101 -18.17 -10.00 6.78
N ILE A 102 -18.59 -11.20 6.39
CA ILE A 102 -17.87 -12.05 5.44
C ILE A 102 -17.70 -11.34 4.10
N PHE A 103 -18.74 -10.69 3.58
CA PHE A 103 -18.68 -10.01 2.29
C PHE A 103 -17.72 -8.81 2.28
N ARG A 104 -17.54 -8.11 3.41
CA ARG A 104 -16.52 -7.05 3.52
C ARG A 104 -15.10 -7.59 3.35
N VAL A 105 -14.86 -8.83 3.79
CA VAL A 105 -13.56 -9.50 3.68
C VAL A 105 -13.41 -10.21 2.33
N TYR A 106 -14.51 -10.76 1.81
CA TYR A 106 -14.59 -11.49 0.55
C TYR A 106 -15.71 -10.89 -0.32
N PRO A 107 -15.44 -9.83 -1.11
CA PRO A 107 -16.45 -9.11 -1.88
C PRO A 107 -16.83 -9.85 -3.18
N VAL A 108 -17.17 -11.13 -3.06
CA VAL A 108 -17.64 -11.95 -4.17
C VAL A 108 -19.17 -11.91 -4.22
N PRO A 109 -19.80 -11.69 -5.40
CA PRO A 109 -21.25 -11.46 -5.49
C PRO A 109 -22.11 -12.55 -4.88
N ILE A 110 -21.67 -13.81 -4.99
CA ILE A 110 -22.39 -14.94 -4.42
C ILE A 110 -21.39 -15.86 -3.73
N LEU A 111 -21.59 -16.05 -2.42
CA LEU A 111 -20.81 -16.95 -1.57
C LEU A 111 -21.72 -17.98 -0.93
N ARG A 112 -21.22 -19.21 -0.84
CA ARG A 112 -21.79 -20.25 -0.01
C ARG A 112 -20.94 -20.41 1.25
N ILE A 113 -21.60 -20.38 2.40
CA ILE A 113 -20.97 -20.40 3.73
C ILE A 113 -21.49 -21.65 4.44
N ARG A 114 -20.59 -22.55 4.82
CA ARG A 114 -20.92 -23.72 5.63
C ARG A 114 -20.57 -23.44 7.08
N LEU A 115 -21.60 -23.51 7.92
CA LEU A 115 -21.50 -23.44 9.37
C LEU A 115 -21.57 -24.84 9.96
N TYR A 116 -20.77 -25.06 10.99
CA TYR A 116 -20.74 -26.30 11.76
C TYR A 116 -21.08 -25.95 13.20
N TRP A 117 -21.99 -26.69 13.80
CA TRP A 117 -22.27 -26.55 15.22
C TRP A 117 -21.07 -27.09 16.02
N ASP A 118 -20.54 -26.27 16.92
CA ASP A 118 -19.55 -26.70 17.89
C ASP A 118 -20.24 -27.01 19.23
N PRO A 119 -20.33 -28.29 19.64
CA PRO A 119 -20.96 -28.66 20.89
C PRO A 119 -20.15 -28.27 22.14
N GLU A 120 -18.86 -27.94 22.03
CA GLU A 120 -18.05 -27.52 23.17
C GLU A 120 -18.25 -26.03 23.49
N GLU A 121 -18.37 -25.21 22.46
CA GLU A 121 -18.59 -23.75 22.58
C GLU A 121 -20.08 -23.36 22.54
N GLU A 122 -20.98 -24.33 22.33
CA GLU A 122 -22.41 -24.13 22.09
C GLU A 122 -22.72 -23.05 21.05
N ASP A 123 -21.89 -22.94 20.00
CA ASP A 123 -22.01 -21.91 18.96
C ASP A 123 -21.72 -22.44 17.55
N TRP A 124 -22.16 -21.70 16.53
CA TRP A 124 -21.90 -21.99 15.13
C TRP A 124 -20.55 -21.44 14.67
N GLN A 125 -19.70 -22.33 14.14
CA GLN A 125 -18.41 -21.98 13.58
C GLN A 125 -18.44 -21.97 12.06
N ILE A 126 -17.81 -20.97 11.44
CA ILE A 126 -17.61 -20.96 9.99
C ILE A 126 -16.54 -22.00 9.64
N GLY A 127 -16.91 -23.03 8.87
CA GLY A 127 -15.93 -24.01 8.41
C GLY A 127 -15.49 -23.83 6.96
N GLN A 128 -16.39 -23.42 6.06
CA GLN A 128 -16.04 -23.21 4.65
C GLN A 128 -16.75 -22.00 4.06
N ILE A 129 -16.03 -21.25 3.23
CA ILE A 129 -16.57 -20.17 2.40
C ILE A 129 -16.06 -20.41 0.98
N TYR A 130 -16.97 -20.45 0.00
CA TYR A 130 -16.58 -20.63 -1.39
C TYR A 130 -17.57 -19.94 -2.35
N PRO A 131 -17.10 -19.45 -3.50
CA PRO A 131 -17.96 -18.82 -4.49
C PRO A 131 -18.82 -19.86 -5.22
N VAL A 132 -20.00 -19.43 -5.67
CA VAL A 132 -20.90 -20.27 -6.46
C VAL A 132 -21.40 -19.51 -7.68
N ALA A 133 -21.71 -20.25 -8.75
CA ALA A 133 -22.25 -19.70 -9.98
C ALA A 133 -23.74 -19.33 -9.84
N PHE A 134 -24.20 -18.42 -10.70
CA PHE A 134 -25.56 -17.87 -10.68
C PHE A 134 -26.66 -18.92 -10.94
N ASP A 135 -26.35 -19.96 -11.70
CA ASP A 135 -27.25 -21.05 -12.07
C ASP A 135 -27.57 -22.01 -10.91
N VAL A 136 -26.82 -21.92 -9.80
CA VAL A 136 -27.02 -22.72 -8.59
C VAL A 136 -27.95 -22.03 -7.58
N LEU A 137 -28.42 -20.80 -7.87
CA LEU A 137 -29.29 -20.06 -6.97
C LEU A 137 -30.74 -20.59 -6.99
N GLY A 138 -31.33 -20.73 -5.80
CA GLY A 138 -32.75 -21.01 -5.65
C GLY A 138 -33.63 -19.79 -5.96
N PRO A 139 -34.96 -19.96 -6.13
CA PRO A 139 -35.88 -18.87 -6.50
C PRO A 139 -35.83 -17.66 -5.55
N ASP A 140 -35.74 -17.89 -4.25
CA ASP A 140 -35.68 -16.81 -3.24
C ASP A 140 -34.34 -16.07 -3.26
N GLU A 141 -33.26 -16.78 -3.55
CA GLU A 141 -31.92 -16.20 -3.68
C GLU A 141 -31.82 -15.39 -4.98
N VAL A 142 -32.43 -15.85 -6.07
CA VAL A 142 -32.58 -15.10 -7.32
C VAL A 142 -33.42 -13.85 -7.09
N ALA A 143 -34.52 -13.94 -6.33
CA ALA A 143 -35.34 -12.78 -5.99
C ALA A 143 -34.57 -11.77 -5.11
N LEU A 144 -33.76 -12.25 -4.17
CA LEU A 144 -32.87 -11.42 -3.37
C LEU A 144 -31.80 -10.75 -4.25
N LEU A 145 -31.16 -11.49 -5.15
CA LEU A 145 -30.19 -10.95 -6.10
C LEU A 145 -30.83 -9.89 -6.98
N ALA A 146 -32.00 -10.16 -7.55
CA ALA A 146 -32.75 -9.21 -8.37
C ALA A 146 -33.16 -7.96 -7.57
N THR A 147 -33.47 -8.12 -6.28
CA THR A 147 -33.78 -7.01 -5.38
C THR A 147 -32.55 -6.17 -5.09
N GLU A 148 -31.41 -6.78 -4.74
CA GLU A 148 -30.17 -6.05 -4.45
C GLU A 148 -29.60 -5.39 -5.73
N LEU A 149 -29.57 -6.09 -6.87
CA LEU A 149 -29.25 -5.49 -8.17
C LEU A 149 -30.28 -4.43 -8.61
N GLY A 150 -31.52 -4.56 -8.13
CA GLY A 150 -32.62 -3.62 -8.36
C GLY A 150 -32.54 -2.36 -7.52
N LYS A 151 -31.87 -2.40 -6.35
CA LYS A 151 -31.54 -1.20 -5.54
C LYS A 151 -30.47 -0.35 -6.24
N ASP A 152 -29.63 -0.97 -7.05
CA ASP A 152 -28.71 -0.30 -7.98
C ASP A 152 -29.40 0.21 -9.27
N ARG A 153 -30.72 0.42 -9.29
CA ARG A 153 -31.44 1.04 -10.41
C ARG A 153 -31.11 2.53 -10.66
N LEU A 154 -30.08 3.09 -10.02
CA LEU A 154 -29.39 4.31 -10.45
C LEU A 154 -28.11 4.05 -11.27
N ARG A 155 -27.75 2.80 -11.57
CA ARG A 155 -26.61 2.44 -12.46
C ARG A 155 -27.00 1.64 -13.70
N ARG A 156 -28.29 1.56 -14.05
CA ARG A 156 -28.73 1.19 -15.41
C ARG A 156 -29.05 2.46 -16.21
N ARG A 157 -28.01 3.10 -16.74
CA ARG A 157 -28.15 3.72 -18.06
C ARG A 157 -27.93 2.61 -19.08
N ALA A 158 -28.80 2.60 -20.08
CA ALA A 158 -28.88 1.61 -21.14
C ALA A 158 -27.52 1.41 -21.81
N ALA A 159 -27.40 0.29 -22.51
CA ALA A 159 -26.38 0.06 -23.52
C ALA A 159 -26.46 1.16 -24.60
N ASP A 160 -25.93 2.33 -24.27
CA ASP A 160 -25.40 3.25 -25.25
C ASP A 160 -24.07 2.63 -25.70
N THR A 161 -23.83 2.75 -26.99
CA THR A 161 -22.67 2.33 -27.77
C THR A 161 -21.36 2.22 -26.98
N ALA A 162 -20.48 1.31 -27.39
CA ALA A 162 -19.10 1.17 -26.92
C ALA A 162 -18.23 2.44 -27.15
N GLU A 163 -18.65 3.57 -26.61
CA GLU A 163 -17.77 4.61 -26.13
C GLU A 163 -17.14 4.05 -24.85
N ALA A 164 -15.81 3.98 -24.85
CA ALA A 164 -15.06 3.49 -23.71
C ALA A 164 -15.52 4.22 -22.45
N ARG A 165 -16.09 3.47 -21.49
CA ARG A 165 -16.37 3.98 -20.15
C ARG A 165 -15.18 4.83 -19.68
N PRO A 166 -15.39 6.03 -19.13
CA PRO A 166 -14.29 6.86 -18.67
C PRO A 166 -13.50 6.07 -17.61
N PHE A 167 -12.16 6.18 -17.67
CA PHE A 167 -11.32 5.56 -16.66
C PHE A 167 -11.58 6.19 -15.30
N ARG A 168 -11.55 5.41 -14.22
CA ARG A 168 -11.78 5.89 -12.85
C ARG A 168 -10.47 5.95 -12.09
N ILE A 169 -10.12 7.14 -11.61
CA ILE A 169 -8.94 7.41 -10.78
C ILE A 169 -9.42 7.63 -9.35
N ALA A 170 -9.03 6.73 -8.45
CA ALA A 170 -9.22 6.92 -7.02
C ALA A 170 -8.16 7.88 -6.48
N CYS A 171 -8.58 8.94 -5.78
CA CYS A 171 -7.69 9.84 -5.06
C CYS A 171 -7.81 9.59 -3.56
N LEU A 172 -6.83 8.90 -2.97
CA LEU A 172 -6.78 8.67 -1.53
C LEU A 172 -6.41 9.98 -0.81
N PHE A 173 -7.38 10.58 -0.14
CA PHE A 173 -7.23 11.87 0.53
C PHE A 173 -7.90 11.81 1.91
N ASP A 174 -7.27 12.46 2.88
CA ASP A 174 -7.79 12.61 4.24
C ASP A 174 -7.85 14.09 4.58
N GLU A 175 -9.06 14.63 4.63
CA GLU A 175 -9.33 16.03 4.96
C GLU A 175 -8.85 16.44 6.36
N ASN A 176 -8.65 15.46 7.26
CA ASN A 176 -8.20 15.69 8.63
C ASN A 176 -6.68 15.54 8.77
N ASP A 177 -5.96 15.23 7.69
CA ASP A 177 -4.51 15.12 7.68
C ASP A 177 -3.88 16.53 7.73
N PRO A 178 -3.23 16.92 8.85
CA PRO A 178 -2.62 18.25 8.96
C PRO A 178 -1.42 18.43 8.02
N TYR A 179 -0.94 17.35 7.40
CA TYR A 179 0.16 17.35 6.44
C TYR A 179 -0.30 16.87 5.07
N ALA A 180 -1.60 17.02 4.75
CA ALA A 180 -2.14 16.71 3.44
C ALA A 180 -1.31 17.43 2.36
N PRO A 181 -0.85 16.71 1.32
CA PRO A 181 0.02 17.28 0.29
C PRO A 181 -0.77 18.11 -0.75
N THR A 182 -2.08 18.23 -0.60
CA THR A 182 -3.01 18.85 -1.54
C THR A 182 -4.19 19.45 -0.76
N ASP A 183 -4.82 20.49 -1.28
CA ASP A 183 -6.06 21.08 -0.75
C ASP A 183 -7.27 20.85 -1.67
N GLU A 184 -8.45 21.25 -1.19
CA GLU A 184 -9.72 21.11 -1.91
C GLU A 184 -9.69 21.81 -3.29
N ALA A 185 -9.14 23.01 -3.37
CA ALA A 185 -9.04 23.76 -4.63
C ALA A 185 -8.15 23.05 -5.67
N THR A 186 -7.08 22.41 -5.22
CA THR A 186 -6.20 21.57 -6.03
C THR A 186 -6.91 20.27 -6.44
N LEU A 187 -7.75 19.66 -5.59
CA LEU A 187 -8.54 18.49 -5.98
C LEU A 187 -9.49 18.83 -7.14
N GLU A 188 -10.14 19.99 -7.12
CA GLU A 188 -10.97 20.42 -8.24
C GLU A 188 -10.16 20.60 -9.54
N ARG A 189 -8.89 21.02 -9.44
CA ARG A 189 -8.00 21.11 -10.62
C ARG A 189 -7.71 19.73 -11.20
N PHE A 190 -7.50 18.72 -10.36
CA PHE A 190 -7.35 17.34 -10.79
C PHE A 190 -8.62 16.78 -11.41
N GLU A 191 -9.80 17.05 -10.83
CA GLU A 191 -11.09 16.68 -11.41
C GLU A 191 -11.26 17.27 -12.82
N ARG A 192 -11.03 18.58 -12.97
CA ARG A 192 -11.07 19.26 -14.28
C ARG A 192 -10.07 18.68 -15.28
N ALA A 193 -8.88 18.27 -14.82
CA ALA A 193 -7.89 17.62 -15.67
C ALA A 193 -8.33 16.21 -16.10
N ALA A 194 -8.88 15.41 -15.18
CA ALA A 194 -9.43 14.10 -15.48
C ALA A 194 -10.56 14.18 -16.51
N GLU A 195 -11.47 15.14 -16.37
CA GLU A 195 -12.57 15.36 -17.32
C GLU A 195 -12.04 15.64 -18.74
N ARG A 196 -11.02 16.49 -18.88
CA ARG A 196 -10.36 16.75 -20.18
C ARG A 196 -9.79 15.50 -20.84
N HIS A 197 -9.43 14.49 -20.04
CA HIS A 197 -8.88 13.23 -20.49
C HIS A 197 -9.90 12.08 -20.56
N ASN A 198 -11.21 12.37 -20.43
CA ASN A 198 -12.27 11.37 -20.38
C ASN A 198 -12.06 10.34 -19.25
N ALA A 199 -11.75 10.86 -18.05
CA ALA A 199 -11.59 10.10 -16.83
C ALA A 199 -12.41 10.73 -15.69
N LEU A 200 -12.81 9.90 -14.73
CA LEU A 200 -13.44 10.30 -13.47
C LEU A 200 -12.36 10.34 -12.39
N PHE A 201 -12.33 11.38 -11.60
CA PHE A 201 -11.45 11.51 -10.44
C PHE A 201 -12.33 11.53 -9.20
N GLU A 202 -12.18 10.53 -8.34
CA GLU A 202 -13.06 10.31 -7.18
C GLU A 202 -12.23 10.25 -5.92
N VAL A 203 -12.54 11.12 -4.96
CA VAL A 203 -11.92 11.09 -3.64
C VAL A 203 -12.39 9.85 -2.87
N ILE A 204 -11.43 9.11 -2.32
CA ILE A 204 -11.66 7.96 -1.45
C ILE A 204 -10.92 8.15 -0.12
N GLY A 205 -11.44 7.55 0.94
CA GLY A 205 -10.88 7.63 2.28
C GLY A 205 -10.31 6.29 2.77
N ARG A 206 -9.85 6.29 4.03
CA ARG A 206 -9.24 5.12 4.68
C ARG A 206 -10.12 3.87 4.67
N GLU A 207 -11.44 4.01 4.72
CA GLU A 207 -12.39 2.89 4.80
C GLU A 207 -12.71 2.26 3.43
N ASP A 208 -12.26 2.86 2.33
CA ASP A 208 -12.58 2.46 0.96
C ASP A 208 -11.59 1.44 0.37
N LEU A 209 -10.75 0.82 1.20
CA LEU A 209 -9.77 -0.17 0.74
C LEU A 209 -10.44 -1.35 -0.01
N ALA A 210 -11.62 -1.76 0.44
CA ALA A 210 -12.37 -2.86 -0.16
C ALA A 210 -12.93 -2.52 -1.55
N THR A 211 -13.16 -1.24 -1.86
CA THR A 211 -13.68 -0.79 -3.16
C THR A 211 -12.57 -0.38 -4.13
N LEU A 212 -11.29 -0.43 -3.71
CA LEU A 212 -10.15 -0.07 -4.56
C LEU A 212 -10.14 -0.82 -5.90
N ALA A 213 -10.59 -2.07 -5.91
CA ALA A 213 -10.70 -2.89 -7.13
C ALA A 213 -11.72 -2.37 -8.17
N GLU A 214 -12.56 -1.39 -7.81
CA GLU A 214 -13.51 -0.74 -8.73
C GLU A 214 -12.89 0.40 -9.55
N TYR A 215 -11.63 0.77 -9.27
CA TYR A 215 -10.91 1.87 -9.89
C TYR A 215 -9.82 1.35 -10.84
N ASP A 216 -9.51 2.15 -11.86
CA ASP A 216 -8.48 1.84 -12.85
C ASP A 216 -7.09 2.35 -12.43
N ALA A 217 -7.02 3.35 -11.55
CA ALA A 217 -5.77 3.87 -10.99
C ALA A 217 -5.96 4.42 -9.57
N LEU A 218 -4.86 4.49 -8.81
CA LEU A 218 -4.79 5.08 -7.47
C LEU A 218 -3.79 6.24 -7.44
N PHE A 219 -4.23 7.38 -6.91
CA PHE A 219 -3.41 8.55 -6.63
C PHE A 219 -3.49 8.88 -5.14
N ILE A 220 -2.36 8.93 -4.44
CA ILE A 220 -2.29 9.04 -2.99
C ILE A 220 -1.93 10.48 -2.62
N ARG A 221 -2.87 11.18 -2.00
CA ARG A 221 -2.73 12.56 -1.48
C ARG A 221 -2.99 12.62 0.02
N THR A 222 -2.31 11.76 0.76
CA THR A 222 -2.18 11.78 2.23
C THR A 222 -0.74 11.40 2.59
N VAL A 223 -0.32 11.58 3.84
CA VAL A 223 1.01 11.15 4.30
C VAL A 223 1.33 9.71 3.87
N THR A 224 2.51 9.54 3.28
CA THR A 224 3.05 8.23 2.92
C THR A 224 4.14 7.84 3.92
N ALA A 225 3.93 6.74 4.63
CA ALA A 225 4.92 6.13 5.50
C ALA A 225 4.67 4.62 5.58
N ILE A 226 5.70 3.84 5.90
CA ILE A 226 5.63 2.36 5.94
C ILE A 226 4.58 1.87 6.95
N ASP A 227 4.38 2.60 8.05
CA ASP A 227 3.42 2.32 9.11
C ASP A 227 2.06 3.02 8.92
N HIS A 228 1.88 3.74 7.80
CA HIS A 228 0.64 4.45 7.48
C HIS A 228 -0.31 3.60 6.62
N TYR A 229 -1.63 3.87 6.72
CA TYR A 229 -2.63 3.10 5.96
C TYR A 229 -2.50 3.29 4.43
N ALA A 230 -1.96 4.43 3.99
CA ALA A 230 -1.69 4.69 2.57
C ALA A 230 -0.75 3.64 1.95
N PHE A 231 0.21 3.13 2.72
CA PHE A 231 1.11 2.07 2.25
C PHE A 231 0.36 0.75 1.97
N THR A 232 -0.67 0.44 2.75
CA THR A 232 -1.56 -0.69 2.51
C THR A 232 -2.36 -0.51 1.21
N PHE A 233 -2.84 0.70 0.93
CA PHE A 233 -3.49 1.03 -0.35
C PHE A 233 -2.53 0.84 -1.53
N SER A 234 -1.31 1.37 -1.47
CA SER A 234 -0.30 1.15 -2.52
C SER A 234 -0.01 -0.32 -2.76
N ARG A 235 0.17 -1.11 -1.70
CA ARG A 235 0.47 -2.56 -1.83
C ARG A 235 -0.71 -3.33 -2.40
N THR A 236 -1.92 -2.94 -2.01
CA THR A 236 -3.14 -3.53 -2.57
C THR A 236 -3.25 -3.20 -4.05
N ALA A 237 -3.05 -1.93 -4.44
CA ALA A 237 -3.05 -1.50 -5.84
C ALA A 237 -2.03 -2.28 -6.68
N GLU A 238 -0.78 -2.40 -6.21
CA GLU A 238 0.27 -3.19 -6.88
C GLU A 238 -0.15 -4.67 -7.02
N SER A 239 -0.76 -5.28 -6.00
CA SER A 239 -1.22 -6.67 -6.06
C SER A 239 -2.38 -6.91 -7.04
N LEU A 240 -3.16 -5.87 -7.32
CA LEU A 240 -4.28 -5.86 -8.25
C LEU A 240 -3.88 -5.40 -9.66
N ASP A 241 -2.59 -5.12 -9.90
CA ASP A 241 -2.07 -4.50 -11.13
C ASP A 241 -2.76 -3.16 -11.46
N ILE A 242 -3.16 -2.43 -10.42
CA ILE A 242 -3.71 -1.07 -10.51
C ILE A 242 -2.51 -0.09 -10.47
N PRO A 243 -2.29 0.73 -11.52
CA PRO A 243 -1.30 1.79 -11.49
C PRO A 243 -1.50 2.70 -10.28
N VAL A 244 -0.44 2.87 -9.48
CA VAL A 244 -0.48 3.69 -8.28
C VAL A 244 0.64 4.73 -8.29
N ILE A 245 0.30 5.93 -7.81
CA ILE A 245 1.25 6.98 -7.39
C ILE A 245 0.84 7.38 -5.97
N ASP A 246 1.67 7.27 -4.94
CA ASP A 246 3.04 6.76 -4.97
C ASP A 246 3.10 5.23 -4.92
N ASP A 247 3.96 4.67 -5.78
CA ASP A 247 4.17 3.22 -5.77
C ASP A 247 4.89 2.82 -4.48
N PRO A 248 4.61 1.61 -3.96
CA PRO A 248 5.08 1.31 -2.63
C PRO A 248 6.59 1.02 -2.56
N ARG A 249 7.31 0.87 -3.68
CA ARG A 249 8.78 0.82 -3.65
C ARG A 249 9.34 2.23 -3.43
N SER A 250 8.73 3.24 -4.06
CA SER A 250 9.05 4.65 -3.86
C SER A 250 8.81 5.08 -2.41
N ILE A 251 7.65 4.74 -1.83
CA ILE A 251 7.35 5.02 -0.40
C ILE A 251 8.45 4.46 0.52
N MET A 252 8.83 3.19 0.32
CA MET A 252 9.87 2.55 1.14
C MET A 252 11.25 3.20 0.98
N ARG A 253 11.63 3.55 -0.25
CA ARG A 253 12.94 4.13 -0.55
C ARG A 253 13.06 5.57 -0.04
N CYS A 254 12.02 6.38 -0.25
CA CYS A 254 12.00 7.78 0.18
C CYS A 254 11.89 7.91 1.70
N SER A 255 11.23 6.97 2.38
CA SER A 255 11.14 6.93 3.84
C SER A 255 12.48 6.65 4.54
N ASN A 256 13.46 6.05 3.84
CA ASN A 256 14.73 5.61 4.43
C ASN A 256 15.89 6.53 4.03
N LYS A 257 16.24 7.47 4.91
CA LYS A 257 17.29 8.47 4.65
C LYS A 257 18.70 7.87 4.61
N VAL A 258 18.92 6.73 5.26
CA VAL A 258 20.20 6.00 5.19
C VAL A 258 20.38 5.39 3.80
N TYR A 259 19.34 4.72 3.31
CA TYR A 259 19.32 4.16 1.96
C TYR A 259 19.56 5.24 0.89
N LEU A 260 18.87 6.37 1.00
CA LEU A 260 19.07 7.51 0.08
C LEU A 260 20.49 8.03 0.12
N HIS A 261 21.08 8.21 1.30
CA HIS A 261 22.46 8.66 1.44
C HIS A 261 23.44 7.70 0.75
N GLU A 262 23.35 6.39 1.02
CA GLU A 262 24.22 5.39 0.36
C GLU A 262 24.02 5.37 -1.16
N LEU A 263 22.78 5.50 -1.62
CA LEU A 263 22.46 5.53 -3.04
C LEU A 263 23.08 6.74 -3.74
N PHE A 264 23.03 7.91 -3.10
CA PHE A 264 23.61 9.14 -3.61
C PHE A 264 25.13 9.09 -3.68
N GLN A 265 25.77 8.55 -2.63
CA GLN A 265 27.22 8.33 -2.61
C GLN A 265 27.66 7.36 -3.71
N LYS A 266 26.93 6.24 -3.88
CA LYS A 266 27.21 5.25 -4.94
C LYS A 266 27.22 5.87 -6.33
N HIS A 267 26.33 6.83 -6.59
CA HIS A 267 26.19 7.50 -7.89
C HIS A 267 26.99 8.80 -8.01
N GLY A 268 27.78 9.15 -6.99
CA GLY A 268 28.59 10.38 -7.00
C GLY A 268 27.76 11.67 -7.06
N LEU A 269 26.54 11.64 -6.52
CA LEU A 269 25.70 12.83 -6.46
C LEU A 269 26.22 13.79 -5.39
N ALA A 270 26.20 15.09 -5.70
CA ALA A 270 26.58 16.12 -4.75
C ALA A 270 25.56 16.19 -3.61
N THR A 271 26.00 15.85 -2.40
CA THR A 271 25.22 15.93 -1.16
C THR A 271 26.09 16.54 -0.07
N PRO A 272 25.51 17.22 0.95
CA PRO A 272 26.28 17.67 2.10
C PRO A 272 27.03 16.50 2.75
N LEU A 273 28.21 16.77 3.34
CA LEU A 273 28.98 15.73 4.00
C LEU A 273 28.11 15.06 5.07
N THR A 274 28.03 13.74 5.03
CA THR A 274 27.07 12.99 5.84
C THR A 274 27.76 11.75 6.40
N ALA A 275 27.52 11.48 7.68
CA ALA A 275 27.95 10.28 8.37
C ALA A 275 26.77 9.59 9.05
N ILE A 276 26.74 8.26 8.96
CA ILE A 276 25.80 7.44 9.72
C ILE A 276 26.47 7.13 11.07
N ILE A 277 25.84 7.53 12.16
CA ILE A 277 26.41 7.45 13.50
C ILE A 277 25.57 6.54 14.39
N SER A 278 26.23 5.84 15.31
CA SER A 278 25.60 4.95 16.29
C SER A 278 25.88 5.45 17.71
N ARG A 279 25.25 4.85 18.72
CA ARG A 279 25.56 5.14 20.14
C ARG A 279 27.04 4.93 20.51
N LYS A 280 27.79 4.15 19.71
CA LYS A 280 29.21 3.87 19.92
C LYS A 280 30.12 4.89 19.23
N THR A 281 29.58 5.70 18.33
CA THR A 281 30.35 6.70 17.59
C THR A 281 30.64 7.89 18.51
N PRO A 282 31.92 8.18 18.81
CA PRO A 282 32.30 9.36 19.59
C PRO A 282 31.86 10.65 18.88
N PRO A 283 31.26 11.63 19.57
CA PRO A 283 30.90 12.91 18.97
C PRO A 283 32.07 13.65 18.30
N ALA A 284 33.30 13.47 18.81
CA ALA A 284 34.52 14.04 18.23
C ALA A 284 34.82 13.52 16.82
N ASP A 285 34.47 12.26 16.50
CA ASP A 285 34.64 11.70 15.16
C ASP A 285 33.64 12.31 14.16
N VAL A 286 32.53 12.84 14.68
CA VAL A 286 31.46 13.49 13.90
C VAL A 286 31.76 14.98 13.69
N GLU A 287 32.49 15.62 14.62
CA GLU A 287 32.94 17.01 14.50
C GLU A 287 33.80 17.26 13.25
N ALA A 288 34.46 16.22 12.73
CA ALA A 288 35.19 16.27 11.47
C ALA A 288 34.33 16.69 10.25
N LEU A 289 32.99 16.57 10.34
CA LEU A 289 32.06 17.08 9.32
C LEU A 289 31.97 18.62 9.29
N GLY A 290 32.43 19.30 10.34
CA GLY A 290 32.32 20.75 10.50
C GLY A 290 31.02 21.16 11.20
N LEU A 291 31.15 21.95 12.27
CA LEU A 291 30.00 22.55 12.96
C LEU A 291 29.51 23.79 12.19
N PRO A 292 28.18 24.05 12.15
CA PRO A 292 27.13 23.28 12.82
C PRO A 292 26.73 22.00 12.06
N ILE A 293 26.21 21.01 12.79
CA ILE A 293 25.80 19.70 12.26
C ILE A 293 24.29 19.52 12.41
N ILE A 294 23.67 18.91 11.41
CA ILE A 294 22.27 18.50 11.41
C ILE A 294 22.16 17.02 11.76
N LEU A 295 21.42 16.70 12.81
CA LEU A 295 21.07 15.34 13.19
C LEU A 295 19.65 15.00 12.72
N LYS A 296 19.51 13.86 12.03
CA LYS A 296 18.24 13.34 11.50
C LYS A 296 18.01 11.90 11.95
N LEU A 297 16.76 11.53 12.21
CA LEU A 297 16.39 10.12 12.35
C LEU A 297 16.43 9.41 10.98
N PRO A 298 16.81 8.11 10.92
CA PRO A 298 16.80 7.32 9.68
C PRO A 298 15.40 7.21 9.07
N ASP A 299 14.42 6.94 9.94
CA ASP A 299 13.03 6.72 9.60
C ASP A 299 12.21 7.90 10.15
N GLY A 300 11.39 8.52 9.30
CA GLY A 300 10.47 9.56 9.74
C GLY A 300 10.05 10.51 8.63
N THR A 301 8.78 10.89 8.64
CA THR A 301 8.18 11.93 7.81
C THR A 301 8.12 13.25 8.58
N PHE A 302 8.35 14.35 7.88
CA PHE A 302 8.27 15.73 8.37
C PHE A 302 9.27 16.14 9.46
N SER A 303 9.63 17.43 9.43
CA SER A 303 10.80 18.09 10.05
C SER A 303 10.98 17.94 11.57
N HIS A 304 10.05 17.29 12.27
CA HIS A 304 10.08 17.04 13.72
C HIS A 304 11.24 16.16 14.19
N ALA A 305 11.91 15.47 13.26
CA ALA A 305 13.04 14.60 13.51
C ALA A 305 14.40 15.19 13.11
N VAL A 306 14.47 16.49 12.81
CA VAL A 306 15.69 17.19 12.38
C VAL A 306 16.11 18.20 13.46
N LYS A 307 17.34 18.09 13.97
CA LYS A 307 17.88 19.02 14.98
C LYS A 307 19.26 19.53 14.59
N LYS A 308 19.51 20.83 14.79
CA LYS A 308 20.81 21.48 14.54
C LYS A 308 21.62 21.54 15.84
N ALA A 309 22.90 21.17 15.76
CA ALA A 309 23.88 21.28 16.82
C ALA A 309 24.98 22.26 16.38
N GLY A 310 25.13 23.36 17.11
CA GLY A 310 26.15 24.39 16.87
C GLY A 310 27.47 24.13 17.57
N THR A 311 27.47 23.38 18.67
CA THR A 311 28.67 23.01 19.43
C THR A 311 28.77 21.51 19.66
N LEU A 312 29.94 21.04 20.10
CA LEU A 312 30.16 19.65 20.47
C LEU A 312 29.28 19.21 21.65
N GLU A 313 29.08 20.09 22.63
CA GLU A 313 28.19 19.83 23.78
C GLU A 313 26.73 19.70 23.35
N GLU A 314 26.29 20.54 22.41
CA GLU A 314 24.95 20.44 21.82
C GLU A 314 24.80 19.15 21.04
N LEU A 315 25.80 18.76 20.25
CA LEU A 315 25.82 17.53 19.48
C LEU A 315 25.70 16.31 20.40
N GLU A 316 26.46 16.27 21.49
CA GLU A 316 26.40 15.19 22.48
C GLU A 316 25.01 15.13 23.16
N ARG A 317 24.48 16.28 23.56
CA ARG A 317 23.16 16.36 24.22
C ARG A 317 22.04 15.91 23.29
N ILE A 318 22.02 16.42 22.05
CA ILE A 318 20.98 16.13 21.06
C ILE A 318 21.06 14.67 20.60
N SER A 319 22.26 14.17 20.29
CA SER A 319 22.43 12.77 19.88
C SER A 319 21.97 11.80 20.96
N LYS A 320 22.31 12.02 22.24
CA LYS A 320 21.82 11.20 23.37
C LYS A 320 20.30 11.19 23.48
N GLU A 321 19.64 12.31 23.24
CA GLU A 321 18.17 12.40 23.22
C GLU A 321 17.59 11.59 22.05
N MET A 322 18.09 11.81 20.84
CA MET A 322 17.58 11.16 19.63
C MET A 322 17.86 9.66 19.59
N PHE A 323 18.99 9.20 20.16
CA PHE A 323 19.30 7.78 20.29
C PHE A 323 18.34 7.00 21.19
N ARG A 324 17.48 7.67 21.97
CA ARG A 324 16.38 7.00 22.69
C ARG A 324 15.29 6.51 21.74
N ARG A 325 15.17 7.12 20.56
CA ARG A 325 14.14 6.83 19.55
C ARG A 325 14.65 5.93 18.41
N SER A 326 15.94 6.00 18.09
CA SER A 326 16.54 5.18 17.02
C SER A 326 17.95 4.72 17.42
N PRO A 327 18.39 3.51 17.03
CA PRO A 327 19.77 3.04 17.25
C PRO A 327 20.82 3.81 16.44
N LEU A 328 20.39 4.43 15.34
CA LEU A 328 21.23 5.08 14.34
C LEU A 328 20.72 6.50 14.12
N LEU A 329 21.64 7.41 13.81
CA LEU A 329 21.32 8.77 13.39
C LEU A 329 22.11 9.10 12.14
N ILE A 330 21.59 10.07 11.40
CA ILE A 330 22.31 10.66 10.27
C ILE A 330 22.83 12.02 10.74
N ALA A 331 24.14 12.18 10.78
CA ALA A 331 24.81 13.45 11.02
C ALA A 331 25.24 14.04 9.69
N GLN A 332 24.80 15.26 9.40
CA GLN A 332 25.01 15.91 8.12
C GLN A 332 25.54 17.33 8.34
N GLU A 333 26.56 17.73 7.58
CA GLU A 333 27.05 19.10 7.54
C GLU A 333 25.91 20.08 7.26
N PHE A 334 25.87 21.19 8.00
CA PHE A 334 24.94 22.25 7.71
C PHE A 334 25.45 23.14 6.58
N THR A 335 24.78 23.08 5.43
CA THR A 335 25.04 24.00 4.31
C THR A 335 24.04 25.16 4.34
N PRO A 336 24.45 26.39 4.70
CA PRO A 336 23.53 27.53 4.68
C PRO A 336 23.15 27.90 3.24
N THR A 337 21.85 27.97 2.98
CA THR A 337 21.29 28.40 1.69
C THR A 337 20.35 29.59 1.89
N ALA A 338 20.25 30.46 0.89
CA ALA A 338 19.26 31.54 0.88
C ALA A 338 17.87 31.06 0.41
N PHE A 339 17.85 29.91 -0.27
CA PHE A 339 16.67 29.28 -0.84
C PHE A 339 16.99 27.81 -1.13
N ASP A 340 15.95 26.98 -1.18
CA ASP A 340 16.03 25.59 -1.58
C ASP A 340 15.19 25.36 -2.84
N TRP A 341 15.63 24.43 -3.69
CA TRP A 341 14.86 23.99 -4.85
C TRP A 341 14.07 22.74 -4.50
N ARG A 342 12.78 22.73 -4.86
CA ARG A 342 11.95 21.52 -4.91
C ARG A 342 11.73 21.15 -6.37
N ILE A 343 12.18 19.96 -6.75
CA ILE A 343 12.01 19.44 -8.10
C ILE A 343 10.99 18.30 -8.03
N GLY A 344 9.80 18.50 -8.58
CA GLY A 344 8.85 17.42 -8.78
C GLY A 344 9.32 16.54 -9.93
N VAL A 345 9.32 15.22 -9.76
CA VAL A 345 9.69 14.26 -10.81
C VAL A 345 8.52 13.30 -10.98
N LEU A 346 8.10 13.10 -12.23
CA LEU A 346 7.03 12.19 -12.59
C LEU A 346 7.51 11.30 -13.73
N ASP A 347 7.43 9.98 -13.52
CA ASP A 347 7.84 8.98 -14.54
C ASP A 347 9.27 9.19 -15.06
N GLY A 348 10.18 9.59 -14.17
CA GLY A 348 11.59 9.86 -14.50
C GLY A 348 11.85 11.19 -15.22
N ALA A 349 10.81 11.99 -15.50
CA ALA A 349 10.95 13.32 -16.08
C ALA A 349 10.66 14.42 -15.03
N PRO A 350 11.39 15.55 -15.06
CA PRO A 350 11.04 16.71 -14.25
C PRO A 350 9.63 17.22 -14.60
N LEU A 351 8.81 17.42 -13.57
CA LEU A 351 7.44 17.93 -13.67
C LEU A 351 7.39 19.44 -13.37
N PHE A 352 8.03 19.87 -12.28
CA PHE A 352 8.11 21.28 -11.90
C PHE A 352 9.42 21.56 -11.13
N ALA A 353 9.79 22.85 -11.06
CA ALA A 353 10.85 23.34 -10.21
C ALA A 353 10.35 24.57 -9.43
N ALA A 354 10.25 24.44 -8.11
CA ALA A 354 9.80 25.49 -7.21
C ALA A 354 10.96 25.99 -6.34
N LYS A 355 11.05 27.31 -6.17
CA LYS A 355 12.08 27.96 -5.36
C LYS A 355 11.49 28.38 -4.02
N TYR A 356 11.88 27.70 -2.95
CA TYR A 356 11.45 28.03 -1.59
C TYR A 356 12.45 28.95 -0.94
N HIS A 357 11.99 30.10 -0.46
CA HIS A 357 12.81 30.99 0.34
C HIS A 357 12.84 30.51 1.79
N MET A 358 14.03 30.51 2.39
CA MET A 358 14.19 30.08 3.77
C MET A 358 13.51 31.09 4.70
N VAL A 359 12.53 30.61 5.47
CA VAL A 359 12.06 31.32 6.67
C VAL A 359 13.20 31.29 7.69
N LYS A 360 13.36 32.37 8.49
CA LYS A 360 14.39 32.42 9.53
C LYS A 360 14.34 31.13 10.37
N ASP A 361 15.51 30.50 10.53
CA ASP A 361 15.75 29.32 11.36
C ASP A 361 15.14 27.97 10.90
N THR A 362 14.71 27.83 9.63
CA THR A 362 14.24 26.55 9.07
C THR A 362 15.27 25.92 8.13
N VAL A 363 15.51 24.60 8.25
CA VAL A 363 16.53 23.85 7.49
C VAL A 363 16.03 22.44 7.19
N VAL A 364 15.73 22.11 5.92
CA VAL A 364 15.39 20.74 5.53
C VAL A 364 15.86 20.46 4.10
N ILE A 365 16.69 19.43 3.94
CA ILE A 365 16.87 18.75 2.65
C ILE A 365 16.26 17.35 2.82
N GLU A 366 15.25 17.07 2.02
CA GLU A 366 14.56 15.79 1.97
C GLU A 366 14.22 15.39 0.52
N VAL A 367 14.18 14.08 0.29
CA VAL A 367 13.56 13.49 -0.89
C VAL A 367 12.24 12.93 -0.39
N ASN A 368 11.15 13.37 -1.00
CA ASN A 368 9.80 12.97 -0.63
C ASN A 368 9.15 12.31 -1.85
N ASP A 369 8.56 11.14 -1.66
CA ASP A 369 7.75 10.45 -2.67
C ASP A 369 6.45 11.20 -2.96
N ASN A 370 5.82 11.77 -1.93
CA ASN A 370 4.54 12.48 -2.04
C ASN A 370 4.69 13.98 -1.78
N PRO A 371 5.34 14.75 -2.69
CA PRO A 371 5.51 16.18 -2.50
C PRO A 371 4.17 16.92 -2.57
N ASN A 372 4.14 18.09 -1.92
CA ASN A 372 3.01 18.99 -2.03
C ASN A 372 2.80 19.42 -3.49
N ILE A 373 1.53 19.56 -3.84
CA ILE A 373 1.04 20.16 -5.09
C ILE A 373 -0.14 20.99 -4.65
N MET A 374 0.06 22.31 -4.58
CA MET A 374 -0.93 23.28 -4.13
C MET A 374 -1.18 24.30 -5.23
N GLU A 375 -2.43 24.69 -5.37
CA GLU A 375 -2.81 25.82 -6.23
C GLU A 375 -2.11 27.10 -5.76
N GLY A 376 -1.49 27.81 -6.71
CA GLY A 376 -0.75 29.04 -6.49
C GLY A 376 0.72 28.85 -6.14
N ASP A 377 1.16 27.64 -5.79
CA ASP A 377 2.54 27.35 -5.40
C ASP A 377 3.26 26.54 -6.48
N GLU A 378 3.14 25.21 -6.48
CA GLU A 378 3.82 24.36 -7.46
C GLU A 378 3.31 24.59 -8.89
N ASP A 379 2.04 24.99 -9.05
CA ASP A 379 1.41 25.29 -10.34
C ASP A 379 1.52 26.76 -10.77
N ALA A 380 2.22 27.62 -10.01
CA ALA A 380 2.29 29.06 -10.30
C ALA A 380 2.77 29.38 -11.73
N VAL A 381 3.66 28.55 -12.27
CA VAL A 381 4.24 28.71 -13.62
C VAL A 381 3.51 27.86 -14.64
N GLU A 382 3.44 26.54 -14.43
CA GLU A 382 2.93 25.58 -15.41
C GLU A 382 1.40 25.40 -15.37
N ARG A 383 0.73 25.89 -14.31
CA ARG A 383 -0.73 25.89 -14.12
C ARG A 383 -1.32 24.51 -14.39
N ASP A 384 -2.37 24.45 -15.22
CA ASP A 384 -3.12 23.24 -15.56
C ASP A 384 -2.25 22.10 -16.13
N ARG A 385 -1.05 22.41 -16.68
CA ARG A 385 -0.16 21.38 -17.24
C ARG A 385 0.34 20.37 -16.22
N ILE A 386 0.52 20.78 -14.96
CA ILE A 386 0.97 19.85 -13.91
C ILE A 386 -0.09 18.77 -13.68
N TYR A 387 -1.34 19.20 -13.54
CA TYR A 387 -2.48 18.31 -13.35
C TYR A 387 -2.70 17.41 -14.56
N ASP A 388 -2.65 17.96 -15.77
CA ASP A 388 -2.74 17.19 -17.02
C ASP A 388 -1.62 16.14 -17.12
N ALA A 389 -0.39 16.49 -16.76
CA ALA A 389 0.74 15.55 -16.84
C ALA A 389 0.60 14.36 -15.88
N ILE A 390 0.10 14.61 -14.66
CA ILE A 390 -0.16 13.57 -13.65
C ILE A 390 -1.28 12.64 -14.12
N VAL A 391 -2.43 13.22 -14.50
CA VAL A 391 -3.58 12.45 -15.01
C VAL A 391 -3.18 11.66 -16.25
N ALA A 392 -2.53 12.29 -17.23
CA ALA A 392 -2.08 11.61 -18.44
C ALA A 392 -1.10 10.47 -18.15
N THR A 393 -0.26 10.60 -17.12
CA THR A 393 0.65 9.53 -16.70
C THR A 393 -0.10 8.33 -16.13
N LEU A 394 -1.07 8.55 -15.24
CA LEU A 394 -1.92 7.46 -14.73
C LEU A 394 -2.68 6.77 -15.87
N LEU A 395 -3.30 7.54 -16.77
CA LEU A 395 -4.03 6.99 -17.91
C LEU A 395 -3.16 6.24 -18.91
N ARG A 396 -1.91 6.69 -19.13
CA ARG A 396 -0.94 5.97 -19.94
C ARG A 396 -0.58 4.63 -19.30
N ARG A 397 -0.37 4.60 -17.98
CA ARG A 397 -0.08 3.36 -17.23
C ARG A 397 -1.26 2.39 -17.23
N ILE A 398 -2.50 2.88 -17.27
CA ILE A 398 -3.68 2.03 -17.45
C ILE A 398 -3.69 1.37 -18.85
N ARG A 399 -3.35 2.14 -19.88
CA ARG A 399 -3.46 1.70 -21.29
C ARG A 399 -2.32 0.79 -21.74
N VAL A 400 -1.20 0.78 -21.02
CA VAL A 400 -0.07 -0.10 -21.27
C VAL A 400 -0.10 -1.15 -20.15
N PRO A 401 -0.62 -2.37 -20.39
CA PRO A 401 -0.48 -3.45 -19.42
C PRO A 401 0.99 -3.61 -19.07
N HIS A 402 1.31 -3.92 -17.81
CA HIS A 402 2.66 -4.32 -17.40
C HIS A 402 3.06 -5.62 -18.14
N SER A 403 3.39 -5.54 -19.43
CA SER A 403 4.22 -6.52 -20.10
C SER A 403 5.54 -6.44 -19.38
N GLY A 404 5.80 -7.41 -18.49
CA GLY A 404 6.97 -7.44 -17.62
C GLY A 404 8.20 -6.88 -18.34
N SER A 405 8.60 -5.68 -17.95
CA SER A 405 9.69 -4.96 -18.60
C SER A 405 10.66 -4.53 -17.52
N ASP A 406 11.80 -5.21 -17.54
CA ASP A 406 13.14 -4.64 -17.40
C ASP A 406 13.22 -3.32 -16.66
N HIS A 407 13.59 -3.44 -15.38
CA HIS A 407 13.95 -2.33 -14.52
C HIS A 407 15.30 -1.75 -14.96
N ARG A 408 15.26 -0.58 -15.61
CA ARG A 408 16.41 0.34 -15.68
C ARG A 408 16.35 1.35 -14.55
#